data_AF-A0A3S3QY71-F1
#
_entry.id   AF-A0A3S3QY71-F1
#
_cell.length_a   1.000
_cell.length_b   1.000
_cell.length_c   1.000
_cell.angle_alpha   90.00
_cell.angle_beta   90.00
_cell.angle_gamma   90.00
#
_symmetry.space_group_name_H-M   'P 1'
#
loop_
_entity.id
_entity.type
_entity.pdbx_description
1 polymer ?
#
loop_
_entity_poly.entity_id
_entity_poly.type
_entity_poly.pdbx_seq_one_letter_code
_entity_poly.pdbx_strand_id
1 'polypeptide(L)'
;MKKTLLLTALLASTPMVLAEQIRVDIGQQSPELADMARPQAGETMQAVEQAYGAPQSQSTVGSPPITTWRYENFSVYFEGDRVLHSVLHKKARSN
;
A
#
# COMPACT_ATOMS: atom_id res chain seq x y z
N MET A 1 -33.36 -69.81 6.14
CA MET A 1 -33.43 -68.84 5.01
C MET A 1 -33.44 -67.42 5.56
N LYS A 2 -32.28 -66.76 5.66
CA LYS A 2 -32.17 -65.29 5.88
C LYS A 2 -30.83 -64.84 5.29
N LYS A 3 -30.74 -64.82 3.96
CA LYS A 3 -29.76 -64.01 3.23
C LYS A 3 -30.37 -62.61 3.06
N THR A 4 -29.51 -61.63 2.82
CA THR A 4 -29.81 -60.21 2.55
C THR A 4 -29.86 -59.34 3.80
N LEU A 5 -28.76 -58.65 4.07
CA LEU A 5 -28.62 -57.21 3.83
C LEU A 5 -27.36 -56.72 4.56
N LEU A 6 -26.27 -56.51 3.82
CA LEU A 6 -25.11 -55.76 4.33
C LEU A 6 -24.34 -55.19 3.13
N LEU A 7 -24.99 -54.29 2.40
CA LEU A 7 -24.34 -53.56 1.31
C LEU A 7 -25.02 -52.21 1.07
N THR A 8 -24.94 -51.27 2.03
CA THR A 8 -25.41 -49.89 1.75
C THR A 8 -24.80 -48.77 2.61
N ALA A 9 -23.76 -48.99 3.42
CA ALA A 9 -23.34 -48.00 4.42
C ALA A 9 -22.07 -47.18 4.08
N LEU A 10 -21.60 -47.12 2.82
CA LEU A 10 -20.28 -46.53 2.50
C LEU A 10 -20.28 -45.28 1.60
N LEU A 11 -21.38 -44.53 1.48
CA LEU A 11 -21.44 -43.39 0.54
C LEU A 11 -21.63 -41.99 1.14
N ALA A 12 -21.46 -41.76 2.45
CA ALA A 12 -21.82 -40.46 3.03
C ALA A 12 -20.76 -39.82 3.94
N SER A 13 -19.47 -39.97 3.65
CA SER A 13 -18.40 -39.27 4.37
C SER A 13 -17.57 -38.40 3.44
N THR A 14 -18.15 -37.34 2.89
CA THR A 14 -17.37 -36.22 2.34
C THR A 14 -17.03 -35.28 3.49
N PRO A 15 -15.74 -35.02 3.77
CA PRO A 15 -15.37 -34.04 4.78
C PRO A 15 -15.75 -32.64 4.29
N MET A 16 -16.46 -31.89 5.13
CA MET A 16 -16.75 -30.48 4.88
C MET A 16 -15.48 -29.67 5.17
N VAL A 17 -14.88 -29.08 4.13
CA VAL A 17 -13.71 -28.20 4.28
C VAL A 17 -14.20 -26.83 4.74
N LEU A 18 -13.70 -26.36 5.89
CA LEU A 18 -13.85 -24.97 6.33
C LEU A 18 -12.60 -24.20 5.91
N ALA A 19 -12.77 -23.19 5.06
CA ALA A 19 -11.70 -22.28 4.70
C ALA A 19 -11.74 -21.06 5.63
N GLU A 20 -10.65 -20.81 6.35
CA GLU A 20 -10.49 -19.60 7.14
C GLU A 20 -10.12 -18.42 6.22
N GLN A 21 -10.92 -17.36 6.25
CA GLN A 21 -10.61 -16.12 5.54
C GLN A 21 -10.08 -15.09 6.53
N ILE A 22 -8.75 -14.92 6.54
CA ILE A 22 -8.11 -13.83 7.27
C ILE A 22 -8.15 -12.58 6.39
N ARG A 23 -8.81 -11.53 6.87
CA ARG A 23 -8.75 -10.19 6.25
C ARG A 23 -7.67 -9.39 6.95
N VAL A 24 -6.63 -9.02 6.21
CA VAL A 24 -5.62 -8.07 6.67
C VAL A 24 -5.97 -6.72 6.06
N ASP A 25 -6.25 -5.74 6.92
CA ASP A 25 -6.48 -4.38 6.44
C ASP A 25 -5.22 -3.84 5.78
N ILE A 26 -5.39 -3.24 4.60
CA ILE A 26 -4.31 -2.47 3.98
C ILE A 26 -4.01 -1.25 4.86
N GLY A 27 -2.74 -1.04 5.17
CA GLY A 27 -2.31 0.13 5.93
C GLY A 27 -2.69 1.40 5.19
N GLN A 28 -3.61 2.18 5.77
CA GLN A 28 -3.99 3.49 5.23
C GLN A 28 -2.84 4.49 5.45
N GLN A 29 -2.67 5.41 4.51
CA GLN A 29 -1.85 6.60 4.73
C GLN A 29 -2.46 7.44 5.87
N SER A 30 -1.67 8.31 6.50
CA SER A 30 -2.10 9.08 7.69
C SER A 30 -3.47 9.75 7.44
N PRO A 31 -4.58 9.28 8.05
CA PRO A 31 -5.92 9.76 7.72
C PRO A 31 -6.11 11.24 8.04
N GLU A 32 -5.42 11.72 9.09
CA GLU A 32 -5.38 13.12 9.50
C GLU A 32 -4.80 14.04 8.42
N LEU A 33 -3.94 13.50 7.54
CA LEU A 33 -3.30 14.24 6.46
C LEU A 33 -3.88 13.89 5.07
N ALA A 34 -4.95 13.10 5.01
CA ALA A 34 -5.48 12.58 3.75
C ALA A 34 -5.92 13.71 2.79
N ASP A 35 -6.49 14.78 3.34
CA ASP A 35 -6.94 15.95 2.59
C ASP A 35 -5.81 16.96 2.29
N MET A 36 -4.58 16.68 2.71
CA MET A 36 -3.46 17.58 2.50
C MET A 36 -3.03 17.60 1.02
N ALA A 37 -3.00 18.79 0.42
CA ALA A 37 -2.48 18.98 -0.93
C ALA A 37 -1.03 18.50 -1.02
N ARG A 38 -0.72 17.81 -2.12
CA ARG A 38 0.60 17.26 -2.43
C ARG A 38 0.82 17.24 -3.93
N PRO A 39 2.07 17.26 -4.40
CA PRO A 39 2.37 17.16 -5.82
C PRO A 39 1.71 15.94 -6.47
N GLN A 40 1.07 16.17 -7.61
CA GLN A 40 0.47 15.14 -8.42
C GLN A 40 1.53 14.48 -9.33
N ALA A 41 1.26 13.24 -9.74
CA ALA A 41 2.12 12.53 -10.68
C ALA A 41 2.29 13.33 -11.99
N GLY A 42 3.52 13.41 -12.50
CA GLY A 42 3.86 14.13 -13.73
C GLY A 42 4.20 15.61 -13.57
N GLU A 43 3.97 16.22 -12.40
CA GLU A 43 4.47 17.58 -12.11
C GLU A 43 6.00 17.63 -12.24
N THR A 44 6.55 18.77 -12.65
CA THR A 44 8.02 18.94 -12.75
C THR A 44 8.62 19.25 -11.39
N MET A 45 9.88 18.89 -11.17
CA MET A 45 10.64 19.32 -9.98
C MET A 45 10.55 20.84 -9.77
N GLN A 46 10.64 21.62 -10.85
CA GLN A 46 10.47 23.08 -10.79
C GLN A 46 9.07 23.48 -10.30
N ALA A 47 7.99 22.89 -10.83
CA ALA A 47 6.63 23.21 -10.40
C ALA A 47 6.42 22.89 -8.91
N VAL A 48 6.97 21.75 -8.45
CA VAL A 48 6.92 21.36 -7.05
C VAL A 48 7.68 22.36 -6.17
N GLU A 49 8.89 22.75 -6.55
CA GLU A 49 9.66 23.73 -5.79
C GLU A 49 8.99 25.11 -5.74
N GLN A 50 8.33 25.53 -6.83
CA GLN A 50 7.56 26.78 -6.84
C GLN A 50 6.33 26.73 -5.93
N ALA A 51 5.65 25.58 -5.84
CA ALA A 51 4.43 25.42 -5.06
C ALA A 51 4.68 25.12 -3.58
N TYR A 52 5.75 24.38 -3.24
CA TYR A 52 6.01 23.86 -1.89
C TYR A 52 7.33 24.35 -1.28
N GLY A 53 8.16 25.06 -2.04
CA GLY A 53 9.49 25.51 -1.63
C GLY A 53 10.56 24.42 -1.75
N ALA A 54 11.76 24.73 -1.25
CA ALA A 54 12.86 23.77 -1.24
C ALA A 54 12.61 22.62 -0.23
N PRO A 55 13.01 21.39 -0.55
CA PRO A 55 12.83 20.26 0.36
C PRO A 55 13.77 20.36 1.57
N GLN A 56 13.37 19.76 2.70
CA GLN A 56 14.20 19.67 3.91
C GLN A 56 15.43 18.78 3.68
N SER A 57 15.28 17.74 2.85
CA SER A 57 16.39 16.90 2.42
C SER A 57 16.11 16.26 1.07
N GLN A 58 17.18 15.89 0.37
CA GLN A 58 17.11 15.17 -0.90
C GLN A 58 18.10 14.00 -0.94
N SER A 59 17.71 12.94 -1.64
CA SER A 59 18.56 11.76 -1.87
C SER A 59 18.27 11.14 -3.23
N THR A 60 19.28 10.68 -3.95
CA THR A 60 19.13 10.02 -5.25
C THR A 60 19.77 8.63 -5.21
N VAL A 61 19.05 7.62 -5.71
CA VAL A 61 19.50 6.21 -5.73
C VAL A 61 19.13 5.53 -7.04
N GLY A 62 19.88 4.48 -7.40
CA GLY A 62 19.53 3.57 -8.51
C GLY A 62 19.93 4.02 -9.91
N SER A 63 19.62 3.16 -10.88
CA SER A 63 19.71 3.42 -12.32
C SER A 63 18.54 2.70 -13.01
N PRO A 64 17.53 3.41 -13.57
CA PRO A 64 17.42 4.87 -13.66
C PRO A 64 17.39 5.56 -12.28
N PRO A 65 17.84 6.82 -12.19
CA PRO A 65 17.93 7.52 -10.92
C PRO A 65 16.53 7.86 -10.39
N ILE A 66 16.27 7.50 -9.14
CA ILE A 66 15.09 7.93 -8.38
C ILE A 66 15.52 8.95 -7.34
N THR A 67 15.01 10.17 -7.46
CA THR A 67 15.28 11.26 -6.52
C THR A 67 14.12 11.38 -5.53
N THR A 68 14.43 11.44 -4.24
CA THR A 68 13.44 11.66 -3.19
C THR A 68 13.66 13.04 -2.59
N TRP A 69 12.61 13.83 -2.52
CA TRP A 69 12.55 15.07 -1.75
C TRP A 69 11.67 14.88 -0.52
N ARG A 70 12.17 15.25 0.66
CA ARG A 70 11.40 15.19 1.91
C ARG A 70 10.94 16.58 2.34
N TYR A 71 9.65 16.67 2.65
CA TYR A 71 9.02 17.78 3.36
C TYR A 71 8.56 17.30 4.73
N GLU A 72 8.07 18.21 5.57
CA GLU A 72 7.65 17.89 6.95
C GLU A 72 6.63 16.72 7.00
N ASN A 73 5.57 16.81 6.18
CA ASN A 73 4.42 15.90 6.25
C ASN A 73 4.40 14.85 5.13
N PHE A 74 5.28 14.95 4.13
CA PHE A 74 5.27 14.04 2.99
C PHE A 74 6.62 13.98 2.27
N SER A 75 6.81 12.92 1.49
CA SER A 75 7.93 12.76 0.57
C SER A 75 7.45 12.70 -0.86
N VAL A 76 8.22 13.27 -1.78
CA VAL A 76 7.97 13.25 -3.23
C VAL A 76 9.08 12.47 -3.90
N TYR A 77 8.72 11.50 -4.71
CA TYR A 77 9.62 10.67 -5.49
C TYR A 77 9.57 11.12 -6.93
N PHE A 78 10.74 11.27 -7.55
CA PHE A 78 10.92 11.68 -8.93
C PHE A 78 11.69 10.62 -9.70
N GLU A 79 11.32 10.42 -10.95
CA GLU A 79 12.18 9.79 -11.96
C GLU A 79 12.52 10.87 -12.99
N GLY A 80 13.80 11.16 -13.17
CA GLY A 80 14.23 12.34 -13.93
C GLY A 80 13.72 13.63 -13.28
N ASP A 81 13.02 14.48 -14.05
CA ASP A 81 12.45 15.75 -13.61
C ASP A 81 10.96 15.68 -13.22
N ARG A 82 10.36 14.48 -13.22
CA ARG A 82 8.91 14.29 -13.06
C ARG A 82 8.55 13.57 -11.76
N VAL A 83 7.49 14.03 -11.12
CA VAL A 83 6.91 13.36 -9.95
C VAL A 83 6.42 11.97 -10.37
N LEU A 84 6.99 10.95 -9.75
CA LEU A 84 6.50 9.58 -9.80
C LEU A 84 5.37 9.39 -8.77
N HIS A 85 5.60 9.77 -7.51
CA HIS A 85 4.62 9.60 -6.44
C HIS A 85 4.85 10.51 -5.24
N SER A 86 3.79 10.82 -4.49
CA SER A 86 3.83 11.61 -3.26
C SER A 86 3.23 10.81 -2.10
N VAL A 87 4.02 10.60 -1.03
CA VAL A 87 3.66 9.75 0.11
C VAL A 87 3.59 10.56 1.39
N LEU A 88 2.44 10.52 2.08
CA LEU A 88 2.28 11.12 3.41
C LEU A 88 3.09 10.37 4.46
N HIS A 89 3.76 11.12 5.32
CA HIS A 89 4.42 10.55 6.50
C HIS A 89 3.38 10.03 7.48
N LYS A 90 3.65 8.87 8.07
CA LYS A 90 2.82 8.37 9.17
C LYS A 90 3.13 9.21 10.40
N LYS A 91 2.12 9.85 10.99
CA LYS A 91 2.25 10.44 12.31
C LYS A 91 2.46 9.30 13.31
N ALA A 92 3.49 9.39 14.14
CA ALA A 92 3.63 8.44 15.24
C ALA A 92 2.41 8.59 16.14
N ARG A 93 1.69 7.48 16.39
CA ARG A 93 0.59 7.48 17.35
C ARG A 93 1.20 7.81 18.72
N SER A 94 0.96 9.02 19.25
CA SER A 94 1.30 9.31 20.65
C SER A 94 0.37 8.47 21.52
N ASN A 95 0.96 7.63 22.38
CA ASN A 95 0.24 6.80 23.33
C ASN A 95 0.01 7.57 24.63
#